data_AF-A0A965YPV7-F1
#
_entry.id   AF-A0A965YPV7-F1
#
_cell.length_a   1.000
_cell.length_b   1.000
_cell.length_c   1.000
_cell.angle_alpha   90.00
_cell.angle_beta   90.00
_cell.angle_gamma   90.00
#
_symmetry.space_group_name_H-M   'P 1'
#
loop_
_entity.id
_entity.type
_entity.pdbx_description
1 polymer ?
#
loop_
_entity_poly.entity_id
_entity_poly.type
_entity_poly.pdbx_seq_one_letter_code
_entity_poly.pdbx_strand_id
1 'polypeptide(L)'
;MYGAIIGDMVGSPFEFDRGNKSVDFEMFTRRSVFTDDSVMSIAVAEALMEAGKDATVQEVKAFVIDAMQKWGRKYPNAGYGGKFRYWLIEENPKPYGSYGNGSAMRVSSVGWLYDTIDRTREIARATAEVTHNHPEGVKGAESVASAIYMARTGSSKEEIKEYVIANFRYDFSRSCDDIRPTYHHVESCQETVPEAFTAFFEGNSFEEVIRLAVSLGGDCDTLTCIAGCIAEAYYGVPDHFISECERRLPADILQVLKKFNEQKVQTDRIMNDSYLDGNDVIEVAIDMFYKDSSKDNLVKLLEAIRNRMNNDGHLILPVETPHAAVDMLDLEHIKVGDVVTAKEDLHFRMRQLETKDGRQWLVAFTNQKEMQKGESSSVISNFMDQFLNAVLDMDVAGVILNPWDKFFLLDKELIQIIIDANSQPKPQNHIYFDKGDITKLNCECIVNAANKSILGGGGVDGAIHRAAGKELLEECRSLHGCHIGEAKITKGYHLKADYIIHTVGPVYSGKKQDEIDLANCYRNSLELAKAHGIHSIAFPAISTGVYGYPLEEAIPIAIYAVTNWFNENADYGMAVIYSCFDQNTYDMYQAFVELLKRGAN
;
A
#
# COMPACT_ATOMS: atom_id res chain seq x y z
N MET A 1 18.86 7.04 3.44
CA MET A 1 19.88 7.31 4.47
C MET A 1 20.77 8.51 4.12
N TYR A 2 20.90 8.95 2.85
CA TYR A 2 21.68 10.16 2.53
C TYR A 2 21.20 11.40 3.28
N GLY A 3 19.89 11.57 3.45
CA GLY A 3 19.30 12.72 4.13
C GLY A 3 19.72 12.84 5.58
N ALA A 4 19.86 11.71 6.29
CA ALA A 4 20.39 11.67 7.66
C ALA A 4 21.83 12.21 7.71
N ILE A 5 22.70 11.67 6.86
CA ILE A 5 24.13 12.00 6.83
C ILE A 5 24.36 13.44 6.36
N ILE A 6 23.60 13.89 5.36
CA ILE A 6 23.65 15.29 4.90
C ILE A 6 23.20 16.21 6.03
N GLY A 7 22.10 15.87 6.72
CA GLY A 7 21.59 16.67 7.82
C GLY A 7 22.61 16.82 8.95
N ASP A 8 23.21 15.72 9.38
CA ASP A 8 24.35 15.70 10.31
C ASP A 8 25.47 16.65 9.84
N MET A 9 26.01 16.42 8.63
CA MET A 9 27.12 17.22 8.10
C MET A 9 26.81 18.72 8.01
N VAL A 10 25.59 19.06 7.61
CA VAL A 10 25.16 20.45 7.44
C VAL A 10 24.93 21.11 8.80
N GLY A 11 24.39 20.37 9.78
CA GLY A 11 24.10 20.86 11.13
C GLY A 11 25.33 20.97 12.04
N SER A 12 26.33 20.10 11.87
CA SER A 12 27.50 20.02 12.77
C SER A 12 28.31 21.32 12.96
N PRO A 13 28.43 22.25 11.97
CA PRO A 13 29.07 23.54 12.22
C PRO A 13 28.30 24.46 13.17
N PHE A 14 27.00 24.22 13.35
CA PHE A 14 26.04 25.06 14.09
C PHE A 14 25.64 24.47 15.45
N GLU A 15 26.07 23.24 15.76
CA GLU A 15 25.92 22.61 17.08
C GLU A 15 26.40 23.54 18.21
N PHE A 16 25.74 23.48 19.37
CA PHE A 16 25.91 24.43 20.49
C PHE A 16 25.57 25.88 20.13
N ASP A 17 24.57 26.08 19.27
CA ASP A 17 24.11 27.40 18.81
C ASP A 17 25.23 28.25 18.19
N ARG A 18 26.18 27.61 17.50
CA ARG A 18 27.31 28.30 16.88
C ARG A 18 26.85 29.03 15.61
N GLY A 19 26.93 30.35 15.63
CA GLY A 19 26.54 31.19 14.49
C GLY A 19 25.19 31.87 14.72
N ASN A 20 24.57 32.36 13.65
CA ASN A 20 23.26 32.99 13.72
C ASN A 20 22.18 31.96 13.35
N LYS A 21 21.13 31.88 14.17
CA LYS A 21 19.91 31.11 13.89
C LYS A 21 19.15 31.71 12.70
N SER A 22 19.50 31.28 11.50
CA SER A 22 19.03 31.82 10.22
C SER A 22 18.89 30.71 9.19
N VAL A 23 17.94 30.86 8.26
CA VAL A 23 17.81 29.98 7.08
C VAL A 23 18.80 30.34 5.96
N ASP A 24 19.35 31.56 6.01
CA ASP A 24 20.36 32.06 5.08
C ASP A 24 21.77 31.72 5.59
N PHE A 25 22.31 30.64 5.04
CA PHE A 25 23.68 30.17 5.28
C PHE A 25 24.19 29.34 4.09
N GLU A 26 25.51 29.20 4.00
CA GLU A 26 26.17 28.30 3.06
C GLU A 26 25.96 26.84 3.50
N MET A 27 25.28 26.05 2.66
CA MET A 27 24.83 24.70 2.98
C MET A 27 25.98 23.79 3.43
N PHE A 28 27.10 23.79 2.70
CA PHE A 28 28.28 23.01 3.03
C PHE A 28 29.48 23.92 3.21
N THR A 29 30.10 23.86 4.39
CA THR A 29 31.34 24.59 4.66
C THR A 29 32.51 23.61 4.86
N ARG A 30 33.73 24.12 5.07
CA ARG A 30 34.87 23.27 5.46
C ARG A 30 34.70 22.59 6.82
N ARG A 31 33.78 23.09 7.65
CA ARG A 31 33.47 22.54 8.98
C ARG A 31 32.37 21.48 8.93
N SER A 32 31.67 21.34 7.80
CA SER A 32 30.61 20.35 7.62
C SER A 32 31.21 18.95 7.53
N VAL A 33 31.23 18.27 8.65
CA VAL A 33 31.77 16.91 8.84
C VAL A 33 30.71 16.02 9.46
N PHE A 34 30.76 14.73 9.18
CA PHE A 34 29.87 13.76 9.82
C PHE A 34 30.25 13.56 11.29
N THR A 35 29.27 13.23 12.12
CA THR A 35 29.44 12.98 13.56
C THR A 35 29.03 11.54 13.93
N ASP A 36 28.75 11.28 15.21
CA ASP A 36 28.22 10.00 15.65
C ASP A 36 26.83 9.68 15.09
N ASP A 37 26.05 10.67 14.69
CA ASP A 37 24.77 10.49 13.97
C ASP A 37 24.94 9.61 12.73
N SER A 38 25.86 10.00 11.85
CA SER A 38 26.19 9.23 10.64
C SER A 38 26.81 7.89 10.96
N VAL A 39 27.78 7.85 11.88
CA VAL A 39 28.49 6.59 12.19
C VAL A 39 27.52 5.55 12.77
N MET A 40 26.60 5.97 13.65
CA MET A 40 25.60 5.08 14.24
C MET A 40 24.49 4.73 13.26
N SER A 41 24.08 5.65 12.38
CA SER A 41 23.16 5.33 11.27
C SER A 41 23.72 4.22 10.38
N ILE A 42 25.00 4.30 10.03
CA ILE A 42 25.71 3.29 9.24
C ILE A 42 25.80 1.96 9.98
N ALA A 43 26.12 1.99 11.27
CA ALA A 43 26.19 0.78 12.09
C ALA A 43 24.83 0.06 12.16
N VAL A 44 23.73 0.79 12.38
CA VAL A 44 22.38 0.22 12.39
C VAL A 44 22.00 -0.31 11.01
N ALA A 45 22.30 0.42 9.93
CA ALA A 45 22.04 -0.06 8.57
C ALA A 45 22.79 -1.36 8.26
N GLU A 46 24.09 -1.45 8.56
CA GLU A 46 24.89 -2.67 8.38
C GLU A 46 24.29 -3.84 9.17
N ALA A 47 23.97 -3.64 10.45
CA ALA A 47 23.38 -4.65 11.31
C ALA A 47 22.06 -5.21 10.78
N LEU A 48 21.16 -4.34 10.31
CA LEU A 48 19.85 -4.77 9.81
C LEU A 48 19.95 -5.48 8.47
N MET A 49 20.85 -5.05 7.59
CA MET A 49 21.12 -5.75 6.32
C MET A 49 21.71 -7.15 6.55
N GLU A 50 22.55 -7.32 7.58
CA GLU A 50 23.13 -8.62 7.95
C GLU A 50 22.13 -9.53 8.68
N ALA A 51 21.31 -8.97 9.57
CA ALA A 51 20.28 -9.73 10.28
C ALA A 51 19.20 -10.26 9.32
N GLY A 52 18.82 -9.46 8.32
CA GLY A 52 17.72 -9.78 7.40
C GLY A 52 16.35 -9.37 7.95
N LYS A 53 15.34 -9.30 7.07
CA LYS A 53 13.99 -8.79 7.40
C LYS A 53 13.26 -9.65 8.45
N ASP A 54 13.47 -10.96 8.40
CA ASP A 54 12.78 -11.95 9.25
C ASP A 54 13.45 -12.20 10.61
N ALA A 55 14.57 -11.53 10.90
CA ALA A 55 15.30 -11.70 12.15
C ALA A 55 14.43 -11.42 13.37
N THR A 56 14.54 -12.24 14.41
CA THR A 56 13.86 -12.00 15.67
C THR A 56 14.37 -10.71 16.34
N VAL A 57 13.58 -10.12 17.24
CA VAL A 57 13.99 -8.92 18.00
C VAL A 57 15.30 -9.13 18.76
N GLN A 58 15.57 -10.34 19.26
CA GLN A 58 16.81 -10.64 19.97
C GLN A 58 18.03 -10.70 19.04
N GLU A 59 17.88 -11.28 17.86
CA GLU A 59 18.93 -11.29 16.84
C GLU A 59 19.25 -9.88 16.38
N VAL A 60 18.23 -9.07 16.08
CA VAL A 60 18.40 -7.66 15.71
C VAL A 60 19.18 -6.90 16.78
N LYS A 61 18.83 -7.05 18.06
CA LYS A 61 19.57 -6.41 19.16
C LYS A 61 21.04 -6.85 19.20
N ALA A 62 21.32 -8.13 19.01
CA ALA A 62 22.69 -8.64 19.00
C ALA A 62 23.52 -8.07 17.84
N PHE A 63 22.98 -8.08 16.62
CA PHE A 63 23.65 -7.49 15.44
C PHE A 63 23.87 -5.99 15.60
N VAL A 64 22.87 -5.26 16.11
CA VAL A 64 22.98 -3.81 16.34
C VAL A 64 24.05 -3.50 17.39
N ILE A 65 24.13 -4.28 18.48
CA ILE A 65 25.17 -4.09 19.50
C ILE A 65 26.56 -4.28 18.90
N ASP A 66 26.78 -5.38 18.19
CA ASP A 66 28.08 -5.70 17.58
C ASP A 66 28.50 -4.62 16.58
N ALA A 67 27.61 -4.24 15.66
CA ALA A 67 27.90 -3.22 14.67
C ALA A 67 28.17 -1.84 15.31
N MET A 68 27.36 -1.42 16.29
CA MET A 68 27.57 -0.13 16.97
C MET A 68 28.92 -0.09 17.69
N GLN A 69 29.32 -1.17 18.38
CA GLN A 69 30.64 -1.24 19.01
C GLN A 69 31.78 -1.28 17.98
N LYS A 70 31.64 -2.06 16.90
CA LYS A 70 32.60 -2.13 15.78
C LYS A 70 32.87 -0.74 15.19
N TRP A 71 31.81 -0.02 14.79
CA TRP A 71 31.93 1.30 14.18
C TRP A 71 32.35 2.37 15.19
N GLY A 72 31.81 2.34 16.41
CA GLY A 72 32.17 3.31 17.46
C GLY A 72 33.63 3.22 17.89
N ARG A 73 34.20 2.02 17.96
CA ARG A 73 35.65 1.81 18.22
C ARG A 73 36.51 2.25 17.04
N LYS A 74 36.01 2.13 15.82
CA LYS A 74 36.71 2.56 14.60
C LYS A 74 36.75 4.09 14.46
N TYR A 75 35.69 4.78 14.89
CA TYR A 75 35.55 6.25 14.83
C TYR A 75 35.42 6.90 16.22
N PRO A 76 36.38 6.73 17.14
CA PRO A 76 36.23 7.09 18.57
C PRO A 76 36.05 8.61 18.85
N ASN A 77 36.32 9.44 17.85
CA ASN A 77 36.28 10.90 17.91
C ASN A 77 35.09 11.50 17.14
N ALA A 78 34.06 10.71 16.81
CA ALA A 78 32.92 11.16 16.00
C ALA A 78 31.97 12.13 16.72
N GLY A 79 31.93 12.17 18.06
CA GLY A 79 31.02 13.07 18.79
C GLY A 79 30.37 12.47 20.04
N TYR A 80 30.46 11.14 20.20
CA TYR A 80 29.74 10.37 21.22
C TYR A 80 29.64 11.01 22.63
N GLY A 81 28.40 11.03 23.14
CA GLY A 81 28.07 11.38 24.51
C GLY A 81 28.78 10.51 25.56
N GLY A 82 28.99 11.08 26.75
CA GLY A 82 29.88 10.51 27.77
C GLY A 82 29.57 9.07 28.18
N LYS A 83 28.31 8.75 28.53
CA LYS A 83 27.91 7.37 28.90
C LYS A 83 28.00 6.41 27.72
N PHE A 84 27.68 6.88 26.51
CA PHE A 84 27.69 6.05 25.32
C PHE A 84 29.12 5.62 24.93
N ARG A 85 30.13 6.48 25.16
CA ARG A 85 31.55 6.11 24.98
C ARG A 85 31.97 4.89 25.81
N TYR A 86 31.50 4.79 27.06
CA TYR A 86 31.77 3.61 27.89
C TYR A 86 31.05 2.38 27.35
N TRP A 87 29.78 2.52 26.96
CA TRP A 87 28.99 1.46 26.35
C TRP A 87 29.68 0.86 25.10
N LEU A 88 30.33 1.68 24.28
CA LEU A 88 31.03 1.22 23.06
C LEU A 88 32.22 0.27 23.33
N ILE A 89 32.83 0.34 24.51
CA ILE A 89 34.03 -0.44 24.86
C ILE A 89 33.76 -1.56 25.88
N GLU A 90 32.56 -1.61 26.46
CA GLU A 90 32.15 -2.68 27.37
C GLU A 90 32.08 -4.04 26.66
N GLU A 91 32.43 -5.12 27.36
CA GLU A 91 32.40 -6.47 26.79
C GLU A 91 30.96 -6.99 26.62
N ASN A 92 30.06 -6.64 27.53
CA ASN A 92 28.66 -7.05 27.53
C ASN A 92 27.76 -5.84 27.83
N PRO A 93 27.68 -4.88 26.91
CA PRO A 93 27.06 -3.59 27.19
C PRO A 93 25.56 -3.74 27.50
N LYS A 94 25.06 -2.93 28.43
CA LYS A 94 23.64 -2.90 28.81
C LYS A 94 23.04 -1.51 28.57
N PRO A 95 21.75 -1.41 28.20
CA PRO A 95 21.10 -0.12 28.14
C PRO A 95 21.06 0.54 29.52
N TYR A 96 21.16 1.87 29.55
CA TYR A 96 21.44 2.62 30.77
C TYR A 96 20.38 3.70 31.07
N GLY A 97 19.14 3.49 30.61
CA GLY A 97 18.00 4.36 30.91
C GLY A 97 18.04 5.72 30.19
N SER A 98 18.74 5.82 29.06
CA SER A 98 18.84 7.08 28.32
C SER A 98 17.51 7.47 27.67
N TYR A 99 17.11 8.74 27.84
CA TYR A 99 16.02 9.39 27.09
C TYR A 99 16.54 10.29 25.96
N GLY A 100 17.85 10.24 25.69
CA GLY A 100 18.48 11.12 24.71
C GLY A 100 18.02 10.90 23.26
N ASN A 101 18.21 11.90 22.41
CA ASN A 101 17.87 11.90 20.98
C ASN A 101 18.74 10.94 20.14
N GLY A 102 19.83 10.41 20.69
CA GLY A 102 20.71 9.49 19.99
C GLY A 102 20.08 8.18 19.53
N SER A 103 18.92 7.78 20.08
CA SER A 103 18.12 6.67 19.52
C SER A 103 17.41 7.05 18.22
N ALA A 104 16.88 8.26 18.13
CA ALA A 104 16.16 8.77 16.96
C ALA A 104 17.12 9.10 15.81
N MET A 105 18.32 9.62 16.10
CA MET A 105 19.28 10.05 15.08
C MET A 105 19.77 8.94 14.15
N ARG A 106 19.77 7.69 14.62
CA ARG A 106 20.33 6.52 13.92
C ARG A 106 19.30 5.54 13.38
N VAL A 107 18.00 5.87 13.52
CA VAL A 107 16.91 4.94 13.19
C VAL A 107 16.53 4.97 11.71
N SER A 108 17.18 5.83 10.92
CA SER A 108 16.76 6.13 9.54
C SER A 108 16.61 4.87 8.67
N SER A 109 17.54 3.92 8.77
CA SER A 109 17.51 2.66 8.00
C SER A 109 16.30 1.77 8.32
N VAL A 110 15.79 1.80 9.55
CA VAL A 110 14.60 1.02 9.95
C VAL A 110 13.38 1.45 9.16
N GLY A 111 13.19 2.77 8.98
CA GLY A 111 12.05 3.30 8.24
C GLY A 111 11.99 2.82 6.78
N TRP A 112 13.14 2.50 6.19
CA TRP A 112 13.26 2.04 4.79
C TRP A 112 13.13 0.53 4.61
N LEU A 113 13.61 -0.29 5.55
CA LEU A 113 13.87 -1.71 5.30
C LEU A 113 12.67 -2.66 5.49
N TYR A 114 11.59 -2.22 6.13
CA TYR A 114 10.47 -3.08 6.52
C TYR A 114 9.16 -2.73 5.82
N ASP A 115 8.36 -3.74 5.50
CA ASP A 115 7.24 -3.57 4.56
C ASP A 115 5.91 -3.23 5.28
N THR A 116 5.89 -3.22 6.62
CA THR A 116 4.73 -2.82 7.42
C THR A 116 5.10 -1.84 8.53
N ILE A 117 4.15 -0.98 8.90
CA ILE A 117 4.34 0.00 9.98
C ILE A 117 4.58 -0.69 11.34
N ASP A 118 3.88 -1.79 11.62
CA ASP A 118 4.02 -2.51 12.88
C ASP A 118 5.42 -3.11 13.04
N ARG A 119 5.93 -3.74 11.97
CA ARG A 119 7.28 -4.29 11.96
C ARG A 119 8.35 -3.20 12.03
N THR A 120 8.14 -2.09 11.31
CA THR A 120 9.00 -0.91 11.38
C THR A 120 9.13 -0.41 12.83
N ARG A 121 8.01 -0.29 13.55
CA ARG A 121 8.00 0.16 14.94
C ARG A 121 8.64 -0.84 15.89
N GLU A 122 8.36 -2.13 15.72
CA GLU A 122 8.97 -3.19 16.52
C GLU A 122 10.50 -3.16 16.42
N ILE A 123 11.03 -3.02 15.21
CA ILE A 123 12.47 -2.94 14.98
C ILE A 123 13.06 -1.61 15.43
N ALA A 124 12.35 -0.48 15.24
CA ALA A 124 12.79 0.81 15.75
C ALA A 124 12.98 0.77 17.27
N ARG A 125 12.03 0.17 18.00
CA ARG A 125 12.15 -0.11 19.44
C ARG A 125 13.36 -0.97 19.75
N ALA A 126 13.55 -2.07 19.01
CA ALA A 126 14.69 -2.97 19.23
C ALA A 126 16.04 -2.24 19.10
N THR A 127 16.20 -1.40 18.08
CA THR A 127 17.43 -0.60 17.84
C THR A 127 17.64 0.52 18.88
N ALA A 128 16.56 1.02 19.49
CA ALA A 128 16.65 2.00 20.58
C ALA A 128 17.05 1.34 21.91
N GLU A 129 16.39 0.24 22.27
CA GLU A 129 16.50 -0.42 23.58
C GLU A 129 17.88 -1.00 23.90
N VAL A 130 18.80 -1.10 22.93
CA VAL A 130 20.20 -1.50 23.19
C VAL A 130 20.98 -0.47 24.03
N THR A 131 20.55 0.80 24.01
CA THR A 131 21.17 1.91 24.77
C THR A 131 20.12 2.80 25.49
N HIS A 132 19.00 3.06 24.83
CA HIS A 132 17.93 4.00 25.24
C HIS A 132 16.65 3.22 25.58
N ASN A 133 16.64 2.54 26.72
CA ASN A 133 15.45 1.83 27.21
C ASN A 133 14.51 2.69 28.06
N HIS A 134 14.67 4.03 28.05
CA HIS A 134 13.67 4.94 28.60
C HIS A 134 12.52 5.12 27.58
N PRO A 135 11.24 5.21 28.02
CA PRO A 135 10.10 5.35 27.11
C PRO A 135 10.26 6.47 26.08
N GLU A 136 10.76 7.64 26.48
CA GLU A 136 10.95 8.77 25.56
C GLU A 136 12.04 8.52 24.50
N GLY A 137 13.10 7.78 24.83
CA GLY A 137 14.14 7.39 23.87
C GLY A 137 13.59 6.41 22.82
N VAL A 138 12.78 5.44 23.26
CA VAL A 138 12.08 4.51 22.37
C VAL A 138 11.05 5.25 21.50
N LYS A 139 10.28 6.17 22.11
CA LYS A 139 9.26 6.98 21.45
C LYS A 139 9.86 7.81 20.31
N GLY A 140 11.02 8.44 20.54
CA GLY A 140 11.77 9.17 19.52
C GLY A 140 12.09 8.28 18.31
N ALA A 141 12.72 7.14 18.54
CA ALA A 141 13.08 6.20 17.47
C ALA A 141 11.86 5.66 16.70
N GLU A 142 10.82 5.20 17.40
CA GLU A 142 9.59 4.71 16.75
C GLU A 142 8.94 5.81 15.89
N SER A 143 8.84 7.04 16.41
CA SER A 143 8.17 8.12 15.69
C SER A 143 8.87 8.50 14.38
N VAL A 144 10.20 8.61 14.40
CA VAL A 144 11.00 8.95 13.21
C VAL A 144 10.95 7.82 12.19
N ALA A 145 11.10 6.56 12.63
CA ALA A 145 11.00 5.41 11.73
C ALA A 145 9.60 5.29 11.09
N SER A 146 8.54 5.53 11.86
CA SER A 146 7.16 5.57 11.35
C SER A 146 6.98 6.67 10.32
N ALA A 147 7.49 7.87 10.56
CA ALA A 147 7.37 8.98 9.61
C ALA A 147 8.11 8.71 8.30
N ILE A 148 9.31 8.12 8.36
CA ILE A 148 10.06 7.68 7.17
C ILE A 148 9.26 6.64 6.39
N TYR A 149 8.71 5.62 7.06
CA TYR A 149 7.88 4.60 6.43
C TYR A 149 6.67 5.24 5.73
N MET A 150 5.92 6.07 6.44
CA MET A 150 4.71 6.70 5.90
C MET A 150 5.03 7.61 4.72
N ALA A 151 6.09 8.42 4.82
CA ALA A 151 6.53 9.31 3.74
C ALA A 151 6.88 8.53 2.47
N ARG A 152 7.68 7.46 2.58
CA ARG A 152 8.03 6.66 1.39
C ARG A 152 6.86 5.83 0.86
N THR A 153 5.86 5.50 1.68
CA THR A 153 4.65 4.80 1.22
C THR A 153 3.55 5.76 0.72
N GLY A 154 3.87 7.04 0.52
CA GLY A 154 2.99 8.00 -0.14
C GLY A 154 2.02 8.76 0.77
N SER A 155 2.16 8.67 2.09
CA SER A 155 1.34 9.47 3.00
C SER A 155 1.65 10.96 2.87
N SER A 156 0.61 11.79 2.93
CA SER A 156 0.71 13.24 3.02
C SER A 156 1.34 13.70 4.35
N LYS A 157 1.82 14.94 4.40
CA LYS A 157 2.35 15.53 5.63
C LYS A 157 1.30 15.61 6.73
N GLU A 158 0.06 15.91 6.37
CA GLU A 158 -1.08 15.97 7.27
C GLU A 158 -1.33 14.60 7.92
N GLU A 159 -1.37 13.53 7.13
CA GLU A 159 -1.53 12.16 7.65
C GLU A 159 -0.39 11.74 8.57
N ILE A 160 0.86 12.07 8.20
CA ILE A 160 2.04 11.82 9.04
C ILE A 160 1.91 12.59 10.36
N LYS A 161 1.54 13.87 10.30
CA LYS A 161 1.36 14.74 11.47
C LYS A 161 0.29 14.19 12.40
N GLU A 162 -0.89 13.85 11.88
CA GLU A 162 -1.99 13.27 12.65
C GLU A 162 -1.60 11.93 13.29
N TYR A 163 -0.94 11.04 12.53
CA TYR A 163 -0.45 9.77 13.04
C TYR A 163 0.52 9.97 14.21
N VAL A 164 1.47 10.90 14.06
CA VAL A 164 2.50 11.14 15.07
C VAL A 164 1.89 11.75 16.35
N ILE A 165 0.93 12.67 16.22
CA ILE A 165 0.17 13.21 17.37
C ILE A 165 -0.62 12.10 18.06
N ALA A 166 -1.35 11.28 17.30
CA ALA A 166 -2.22 10.25 17.85
C ALA A 166 -1.44 9.17 18.62
N ASN A 167 -0.28 8.75 18.08
CA ASN A 167 0.48 7.62 18.60
C ASN A 167 1.60 8.01 19.57
N PHE A 168 2.22 9.19 19.41
CA PHE A 168 3.41 9.59 20.18
C PHE A 168 3.20 10.87 21.01
N ARG A 169 2.04 11.53 20.84
CA ARG A 169 1.62 12.71 21.64
C ARG A 169 2.61 13.87 21.57
N TYR A 170 3.33 14.02 20.46
CA TYR A 170 4.12 15.23 20.22
C TYR A 170 3.21 16.42 19.93
N ASP A 171 3.70 17.59 20.30
CA ASP A 171 3.02 18.86 20.10
C ASP A 171 3.67 19.62 18.94
N PHE A 172 2.85 19.93 17.93
CA PHE A 172 3.24 20.67 16.73
C PHE A 172 2.47 21.99 16.60
N SER A 173 2.06 22.57 17.73
CA SER A 173 1.32 23.85 17.79
C SER A 173 2.20 25.08 17.55
N ARG A 174 3.51 24.97 17.80
CA ARG A 174 4.50 26.04 17.59
C ARG A 174 5.10 25.91 16.19
N SER A 175 5.32 27.06 15.54
CA SER A 175 6.05 27.13 14.28
C SER A 175 7.58 27.14 14.48
N CYS A 176 8.36 26.94 13.42
CA CYS A 176 9.81 27.15 13.47
C CYS A 176 10.16 28.58 13.92
N ASP A 177 9.37 29.59 13.53
CA ASP A 177 9.56 30.98 13.95
C ASP A 177 9.30 31.19 15.45
N ASP A 178 8.34 30.46 16.03
CA ASP A 178 8.06 30.50 17.47
C ASP A 178 9.14 29.78 18.29
N ILE A 179 9.71 28.71 17.74
CA ILE A 179 10.72 27.86 18.41
C ILE A 179 12.09 28.55 18.42
N ARG A 180 12.52 29.09 17.27
CA ARG A 180 13.86 29.61 17.00
C ARG A 180 14.45 30.54 18.08
N PRO A 181 13.71 31.49 18.68
CA PRO A 181 14.26 32.43 19.66
C PRO A 181 14.63 31.80 21.01
N THR A 182 14.06 30.62 21.34
CA THR A 182 14.15 30.03 22.69
C THR A 182 14.77 28.63 22.71
N TYR A 183 14.82 27.97 21.55
CA TYR A 183 15.48 26.68 21.43
C TYR A 183 16.97 26.79 21.72
N HIS A 184 17.58 25.74 22.26
CA HIS A 184 18.98 25.70 22.66
C HIS A 184 19.48 24.26 22.65
N HIS A 185 20.78 24.06 22.88
CA HIS A 185 21.38 22.73 22.89
C HIS A 185 20.74 21.84 23.95
N VAL A 186 20.05 20.78 23.51
CA VAL A 186 19.45 19.77 24.37
C VAL A 186 19.50 18.41 23.69
N GLU A 187 20.02 17.43 24.41
CA GLU A 187 20.25 16.08 23.87
C GLU A 187 19.03 15.16 24.10
N SER A 188 17.83 15.69 24.33
CA SER A 188 16.63 14.91 24.71
C SER A 188 15.75 14.60 23.50
N CYS A 189 15.17 13.40 23.44
CA CYS A 189 14.20 13.06 22.40
C CYS A 189 12.99 14.02 22.43
N GLN A 190 12.52 14.37 23.62
CA GLN A 190 11.29 15.14 23.82
C GLN A 190 11.35 16.57 23.27
N GLU A 191 12.56 17.12 23.12
CA GLU A 191 12.79 18.48 22.64
C GLU A 191 13.55 18.53 21.31
N THR A 192 14.15 17.43 20.84
CA THR A 192 14.82 17.42 19.53
C THR A 192 13.89 16.89 18.43
N VAL A 193 13.19 15.79 18.73
CA VAL A 193 12.36 15.11 17.74
C VAL A 193 11.18 15.99 17.27
N PRO A 194 10.37 16.62 18.16
CA PRO A 194 9.25 17.43 17.69
C PRO A 194 9.69 18.62 16.84
N GLU A 195 10.83 19.21 17.15
CA GLU A 195 11.41 20.38 16.49
C GLU A 195 11.92 20.02 15.08
N ALA A 196 12.54 18.84 14.94
CA ALA A 196 12.88 18.27 13.63
C ALA A 196 11.62 17.97 12.78
N PHE A 197 10.56 17.45 13.41
CA PHE A 197 9.26 17.25 12.76
C PHE A 197 8.62 18.58 12.32
N THR A 198 8.67 19.63 13.15
CA THR A 198 8.15 20.95 12.79
C THR A 198 8.88 21.51 11.56
N ALA A 199 10.22 21.41 11.52
CA ALA A 199 10.99 21.79 10.34
C ALA A 199 10.59 21.00 9.09
N PHE A 200 10.34 19.69 9.23
CA PHE A 200 9.83 18.85 8.14
C PHE A 200 8.43 19.28 7.68
N PHE A 201 7.50 19.55 8.59
CA PHE A 201 6.13 19.93 8.22
C PHE A 201 6.07 21.29 7.52
N GLU A 202 6.90 22.25 7.91
CA GLU A 202 6.93 23.59 7.31
C GLU A 202 7.70 23.68 5.99
N GLY A 203 8.78 22.93 5.81
CA GLY A 203 9.63 23.06 4.61
C GLY A 203 9.05 22.38 3.37
N ASN A 204 9.11 23.00 2.20
CA ASN A 204 8.48 22.51 0.95
C ASN A 204 9.44 21.75 0.02
N SER A 205 10.68 21.58 0.44
CA SER A 205 11.70 20.82 -0.29
C SER A 205 12.72 20.24 0.70
N PHE A 206 13.52 19.28 0.24
CA PHE A 206 14.62 18.73 1.05
C PHE A 206 15.54 19.84 1.59
N GLU A 207 15.98 20.77 0.72
CA GLU A 207 16.83 21.88 1.13
C GLU A 207 16.16 22.81 2.13
N GLU A 208 14.88 23.16 1.92
CA GLU A 208 14.16 24.05 2.83
C GLU A 208 13.99 23.44 4.21
N VAL A 209 13.71 22.14 4.31
CA VAL A 209 13.64 21.42 5.59
C VAL A 209 14.97 21.48 6.33
N ILE A 210 16.09 21.24 5.63
CA ILE A 210 17.43 21.33 6.21
C ILE A 210 17.72 22.75 6.69
N ARG A 211 17.36 23.78 5.90
CA ARG A 211 17.55 25.18 6.29
C ARG A 211 16.72 25.56 7.52
N LEU A 212 15.46 25.14 7.58
CA LEU A 212 14.59 25.37 8.72
C LEU A 212 15.15 24.70 9.98
N ALA A 213 15.54 23.44 9.87
CA ALA A 213 16.17 22.67 10.93
C ALA A 213 17.43 23.36 11.49
N VAL A 214 18.39 23.70 10.62
CA VAL A 214 19.61 24.42 11.03
C VAL A 214 19.29 25.77 11.65
N SER A 215 18.26 26.46 11.15
CA SER A 215 17.87 27.75 11.68
C SER A 215 17.42 27.67 13.15
N LEU A 216 16.98 26.51 13.64
CA LEU A 216 16.59 26.33 15.05
C LEU A 216 17.81 26.27 15.98
N GLY A 217 18.98 25.84 15.50
CA GLY A 217 20.20 25.66 16.29
C GLY A 217 20.12 24.47 17.25
N GLY A 218 20.71 24.62 18.44
CA GLY A 218 20.75 23.63 19.49
C GLY A 218 21.69 22.46 19.19
N ASP A 219 21.20 21.24 19.42
CA ASP A 219 21.83 19.98 19.02
C ASP A 219 21.62 19.77 17.51
N CYS A 220 22.31 20.65 16.76
CA CYS A 220 21.91 21.02 15.40
C CYS A 220 22.21 19.94 14.36
N ASP A 221 23.30 19.21 14.51
CA ASP A 221 23.60 17.99 13.76
C ASP A 221 22.50 16.95 13.96
N THR A 222 22.16 16.62 15.20
CA THR A 222 21.13 15.62 15.51
C THR A 222 19.75 16.04 14.99
N LEU A 223 19.35 17.28 15.25
CA LEU A 223 18.06 17.82 14.80
C LEU A 223 17.95 17.76 13.27
N THR A 224 19.01 18.19 12.57
CA THR A 224 19.03 18.26 11.11
C THR A 224 19.16 16.86 10.50
N CYS A 225 19.86 15.93 11.15
CA CYS A 225 19.91 14.52 10.78
C CYS A 225 18.50 13.90 10.79
N ILE A 226 17.73 14.12 11.85
CA ILE A 226 16.36 13.62 11.98
C ILE A 226 15.45 14.28 10.93
N ALA A 227 15.48 15.61 10.79
CA ALA A 227 14.67 16.30 9.79
C ALA A 227 15.01 15.84 8.36
N GLY A 228 16.31 15.69 8.07
CA GLY A 228 16.84 15.27 6.77
C GLY A 228 16.45 13.85 6.38
N CYS A 229 16.38 12.91 7.33
CA CYS A 229 15.98 11.53 7.00
C CYS A 229 14.49 11.41 6.67
N ILE A 230 13.61 12.18 7.31
CA ILE A 230 12.19 12.25 6.96
C ILE A 230 12.02 12.99 5.63
N ALA A 231 12.75 14.09 5.43
CA ALA A 231 12.73 14.86 4.19
C ALA A 231 13.20 14.03 2.98
N GLU A 232 14.25 13.21 3.11
CA GLU A 232 14.69 12.29 2.06
C GLU A 232 13.56 11.32 1.67
N ALA A 233 12.81 10.82 2.65
CA ALA A 233 11.75 9.86 2.38
C ALA A 233 10.57 10.49 1.63
N TYR A 234 10.31 11.78 1.87
CA TYR A 234 9.19 12.50 1.28
C TYR A 234 9.53 13.18 -0.06
N TYR A 235 10.70 13.81 -0.15
CA TYR A 235 11.10 14.64 -1.30
C TYR A 235 12.17 13.99 -2.19
N GLY A 236 12.85 12.94 -1.70
CA GLY A 236 14.15 12.54 -2.25
C GLY A 236 15.26 13.51 -1.87
N VAL A 237 16.47 13.24 -2.35
CA VAL A 237 17.66 14.08 -2.13
C VAL A 237 18.20 14.52 -3.49
N PRO A 238 18.43 15.83 -3.74
CA PRO A 238 18.99 16.26 -5.01
C PRO A 238 20.43 15.76 -5.22
N ASP A 239 20.78 15.43 -6.47
CA ASP A 239 22.07 14.78 -6.82
C ASP A 239 23.32 15.55 -6.37
N HIS A 240 23.26 16.88 -6.36
CA HIS A 240 24.39 17.71 -5.94
C HIS A 240 24.66 17.58 -4.44
N PHE A 241 23.63 17.36 -3.60
CA PHE A 241 23.79 17.03 -2.18
C PHE A 241 24.40 15.63 -2.00
N ILE A 242 23.94 14.65 -2.79
CA ILE A 242 24.49 13.28 -2.77
C ILE A 242 25.97 13.32 -3.13
N SER A 243 26.32 13.98 -4.24
CA SER A 243 27.70 14.07 -4.73
C SER A 243 28.64 14.72 -3.71
N GLU A 244 28.19 15.79 -3.06
CA GLU A 244 28.99 16.49 -2.04
C GLU A 244 29.12 15.67 -0.74
N CYS A 245 28.05 14.97 -0.35
CA CYS A 245 28.07 14.02 0.77
C CYS A 245 29.09 12.89 0.50
N GLU A 246 29.02 12.25 -0.67
CA GLU A 246 29.95 11.18 -1.02
C GLU A 246 31.41 11.63 -1.01
N ARG A 247 31.69 12.86 -1.46
CA ARG A 247 33.05 13.42 -1.47
C ARG A 247 33.62 13.61 -0.06
N ARG A 248 32.77 13.74 0.96
CA ARG A 248 33.16 14.00 2.36
C ARG A 248 33.26 12.73 3.21
N LEU A 249 32.67 11.64 2.76
CA LEU A 249 32.64 10.39 3.51
C LEU A 249 33.91 9.53 3.28
N PRO A 250 34.37 8.80 4.30
CA PRO A 250 35.41 7.79 4.14
C PRO A 250 34.87 6.56 3.39
N ALA A 251 35.78 5.86 2.70
CA ALA A 251 35.43 4.80 1.73
C ALA A 251 34.62 3.63 2.32
N ASP A 252 34.85 3.30 3.59
CA ASP A 252 34.14 2.25 4.32
C ASP A 252 32.70 2.64 4.67
N ILE A 253 32.46 3.88 5.11
CA ILE A 253 31.11 4.41 5.32
C ILE A 253 30.36 4.46 3.98
N LEU A 254 31.01 4.96 2.93
CA LEU A 254 30.49 4.98 1.56
C LEU A 254 30.08 3.58 1.09
N GLN A 255 30.88 2.55 1.38
CA GLN A 255 30.58 1.18 0.97
C GLN A 255 29.27 0.67 1.59
N VAL A 256 29.07 0.88 2.90
CA VAL A 256 27.83 0.49 3.58
C VAL A 256 26.65 1.31 3.06
N LEU A 257 26.83 2.62 2.86
CA LEU A 257 25.78 3.50 2.34
C LEU A 257 25.35 3.09 0.94
N LYS A 258 26.29 2.75 0.04
CA LYS A 258 25.99 2.26 -1.31
C LYS A 258 25.28 0.92 -1.29
N LYS A 259 25.75 -0.05 -0.48
CA LYS A 259 25.07 -1.34 -0.29
C LYS A 259 23.65 -1.16 0.24
N PHE A 260 23.48 -0.28 1.23
CA PHE A 260 22.17 0.07 1.76
C PHE A 260 21.29 0.69 0.68
N ASN A 261 21.81 1.58 -0.16
CA ASN A 261 21.04 2.16 -1.25
C ASN A 261 20.71 1.14 -2.34
N GLU A 262 21.55 0.15 -2.62
CA GLU A 262 21.21 -0.94 -3.54
C GLU A 262 20.07 -1.80 -2.99
N GLN A 263 20.07 -2.09 -1.68
CA GLN A 263 19.00 -2.83 -1.02
C GLN A 263 17.73 -1.99 -0.82
N LYS A 264 17.89 -0.69 -0.56
CA LYS A 264 16.81 0.32 -0.62
C LYS A 264 16.26 0.38 -2.03
N VAL A 265 17.07 0.37 -3.08
CA VAL A 265 16.64 0.29 -4.48
C VAL A 265 16.07 -1.09 -4.81
N GLN A 266 16.37 -2.18 -4.11
CA GLN A 266 15.56 -3.39 -4.21
C GLN A 266 14.20 -3.23 -3.51
N THR A 267 14.11 -2.38 -2.48
CA THR A 267 12.88 -2.03 -1.74
C THR A 267 12.09 -0.86 -2.39
N ASP A 268 12.73 -0.04 -3.22
CA ASP A 268 12.20 1.04 -4.07
C ASP A 268 12.09 0.57 -5.53
N ARG A 269 12.71 -0.55 -5.92
CA ARG A 269 12.23 -1.40 -7.04
C ARG A 269 10.99 -2.19 -6.60
N ILE A 270 10.75 -2.27 -5.29
CA ILE A 270 9.46 -2.56 -4.65
C ILE A 270 8.66 -1.24 -4.40
N MET A 271 9.10 -0.08 -4.90
CA MET A 271 8.15 0.90 -5.42
C MET A 271 7.79 0.38 -6.81
N ASN A 272 6.87 -0.57 -6.86
CA ASN A 272 5.46 -0.23 -7.01
C ASN A 272 5.32 0.88 -8.04
N ASP A 273 5.58 0.51 -9.29
CA ASP A 273 4.54 0.81 -10.25
C ASP A 273 3.27 0.16 -9.67
N SER A 274 2.48 0.91 -8.88
CA SER A 274 1.27 0.39 -8.22
C SER A 274 0.30 -0.20 -9.24
N TYR A 275 0.48 0.14 -10.51
CA TYR A 275 -0.21 -0.44 -11.63
C TYR A 275 0.23 -1.89 -11.95
N LEU A 276 1.38 -2.37 -11.47
CA LEU A 276 1.77 -3.78 -11.50
C LEU A 276 1.19 -4.58 -10.32
N ASP A 277 0.78 -3.92 -9.22
CA ASP A 277 0.16 -4.60 -8.08
C ASP A 277 -1.13 -5.29 -8.50
N GLY A 278 -1.33 -6.51 -8.00
CA GLY A 278 -2.46 -7.36 -8.37
C GLY A 278 -2.23 -8.19 -9.63
N ASN A 279 -1.15 -8.00 -10.39
CA ASN A 279 -0.82 -8.88 -11.53
C ASN A 279 -0.53 -10.34 -11.11
N ASP A 280 -0.37 -10.63 -9.82
CA ASP A 280 -0.28 -12.00 -9.29
C ASP A 280 -1.49 -12.87 -9.70
N VAL A 281 -2.67 -12.29 -9.94
CA VAL A 281 -3.84 -13.03 -10.43
C VAL A 281 -3.61 -13.59 -11.83
N ILE A 282 -2.82 -12.90 -12.67
CA ILE A 282 -2.40 -13.39 -13.99
C ILE A 282 -1.43 -14.55 -13.81
N GLU A 283 -0.46 -14.45 -12.89
CA GLU A 283 0.50 -15.53 -12.61
C GLU A 283 -0.19 -16.80 -12.13
N VAL A 284 -1.13 -16.67 -11.18
CA VAL A 284 -1.92 -17.80 -10.68
C VAL A 284 -2.72 -18.44 -11.82
N ALA A 285 -3.31 -17.64 -12.70
CA ALA A 285 -4.08 -18.16 -13.83
C ALA A 285 -3.20 -18.83 -14.89
N ILE A 286 -2.00 -18.31 -15.18
CA ILE A 286 -0.99 -18.97 -16.02
C ILE A 286 -0.63 -20.32 -15.40
N ASP A 287 -0.36 -20.36 -14.09
CA ASP A 287 -0.04 -21.57 -13.36
C ASP A 287 -1.16 -22.63 -13.43
N MET A 288 -2.42 -22.20 -13.32
CA MET A 288 -3.58 -23.08 -13.46
C MET A 288 -3.71 -23.61 -14.89
N PHE A 289 -3.52 -22.77 -15.90
CA PHE A 289 -3.59 -23.16 -17.31
C PHE A 289 -2.49 -24.16 -17.69
N TYR A 290 -1.28 -24.01 -17.12
CA TYR A 290 -0.19 -24.98 -17.29
C TYR A 290 -0.46 -26.32 -16.59
N LYS A 291 -1.19 -26.32 -15.48
CA LYS A 291 -1.62 -27.55 -14.79
C LYS A 291 -2.73 -28.27 -15.55
N ASP A 292 -3.67 -27.52 -16.12
CA ASP A 292 -4.78 -28.04 -16.92
C ASP A 292 -5.17 -27.02 -18.02
N SER A 293 -4.82 -27.32 -19.26
CA SER A 293 -5.07 -26.45 -20.42
C SER A 293 -6.50 -26.56 -20.97
N SER A 294 -7.48 -26.71 -20.07
CA SER A 294 -8.89 -26.74 -20.39
C SER A 294 -9.42 -25.37 -20.82
N LYS A 295 -10.55 -25.36 -21.54
CA LYS A 295 -11.21 -24.10 -21.92
C LYS A 295 -11.59 -23.23 -20.72
N ASP A 296 -11.95 -23.85 -19.60
CA ASP A 296 -12.33 -23.16 -18.36
C ASP A 296 -11.15 -22.37 -17.78
N ASN A 297 -9.95 -22.98 -17.71
CA ASN A 297 -8.76 -22.28 -17.22
C ASN A 297 -8.24 -21.24 -18.23
N LEU A 298 -8.43 -21.45 -19.53
CA LEU A 298 -8.16 -20.42 -20.53
C LEU A 298 -9.05 -19.19 -20.29
N VAL A 299 -10.35 -19.37 -20.06
CA VAL A 299 -11.29 -18.27 -19.76
C VAL A 299 -10.84 -17.53 -18.49
N LYS A 300 -10.50 -18.23 -17.41
CA LYS A 300 -9.98 -17.61 -16.17
C LYS A 300 -8.73 -16.78 -16.39
N LEU A 301 -7.82 -17.24 -17.25
CA LEU A 301 -6.61 -16.48 -17.59
C LEU A 301 -6.93 -15.21 -18.38
N LEU A 302 -7.80 -15.31 -19.40
CA LEU A 302 -8.25 -14.13 -20.14
C LEU A 302 -9.00 -13.14 -19.24
N GLU A 303 -9.82 -13.62 -18.30
CA GLU A 303 -10.49 -12.80 -17.30
C GLU A 303 -9.51 -12.13 -16.33
N ALA A 304 -8.47 -12.84 -15.88
CA ALA A 304 -7.42 -12.25 -15.05
C ALA A 304 -6.71 -11.10 -15.75
N ILE A 305 -6.36 -11.29 -17.03
CA ILE A 305 -5.76 -10.25 -17.88
C ILE A 305 -6.72 -9.06 -18.06
N ARG A 306 -7.99 -9.34 -18.39
CA ARG A 306 -9.04 -8.31 -18.57
C ARG A 306 -9.29 -7.53 -17.28
N ASN A 307 -9.38 -8.20 -16.14
CA ASN A 307 -9.60 -7.58 -14.84
C ASN A 307 -8.44 -6.65 -14.46
N ARG A 308 -7.20 -7.05 -14.78
CA ARG A 308 -6.06 -6.15 -14.62
C ARG A 308 -6.12 -4.97 -15.57
N MET A 309 -6.42 -5.21 -16.84
CA MET A 309 -6.65 -4.16 -17.84
C MET A 309 -7.69 -3.12 -17.40
N ASN A 310 -8.76 -3.52 -16.72
CA ASN A 310 -9.80 -2.62 -16.18
C ASN A 310 -9.45 -1.82 -14.94
N ASN A 311 -8.45 -2.29 -14.20
CA ASN A 311 -7.99 -1.72 -12.95
C ASN A 311 -6.61 -1.11 -13.15
N ASP A 312 -6.45 -0.39 -14.26
CA ASP A 312 -5.26 0.35 -14.66
C ASP A 312 -3.98 -0.49 -14.60
N GLY A 313 -4.08 -1.79 -14.92
CA GLY A 313 -2.96 -2.70 -14.86
C GLY A 313 -1.90 -2.39 -15.89
N HIS A 314 -0.63 -2.54 -15.50
CA HIS A 314 0.52 -2.33 -16.36
C HIS A 314 1.20 -3.63 -16.77
N LEU A 315 1.95 -3.58 -17.86
CA LEU A 315 2.94 -4.58 -18.25
C LEU A 315 4.30 -3.93 -18.41
N ILE A 316 5.34 -4.68 -18.03
CA ILE A 316 6.72 -4.29 -18.26
C ILE A 316 7.13 -4.73 -19.66
N LEU A 317 7.51 -3.78 -20.50
CA LEU A 317 7.89 -3.99 -21.89
C LEU A 317 9.39 -3.78 -22.06
N PRO A 318 10.18 -4.82 -22.33
CA PRO A 318 11.58 -4.64 -22.71
C PRO A 318 11.70 -3.89 -24.04
N VAL A 319 12.62 -2.92 -24.08
CA VAL A 319 12.95 -2.13 -25.26
C VAL A 319 14.41 -2.33 -25.65
N GLU A 320 14.65 -2.35 -26.95
CA GLU A 320 15.98 -2.33 -27.53
C GLU A 320 16.42 -0.89 -27.69
N THR A 321 17.52 -0.55 -27.02
CA THR A 321 18.17 0.76 -27.14
C THR A 321 18.80 0.87 -28.53
N PRO A 322 18.54 1.95 -29.30
CA PRO A 322 19.17 2.14 -30.59
C PRO A 322 20.70 2.21 -30.46
N HIS A 323 21.45 1.57 -31.36
CA HIS A 323 22.92 1.68 -31.36
C HIS A 323 23.38 3.15 -31.48
N ALA A 324 22.65 3.97 -32.25
CA ALA A 324 22.90 5.41 -32.35
C ALA A 324 22.80 6.15 -31.00
N ALA A 325 21.96 5.69 -30.06
CA ALA A 325 21.89 6.25 -28.72
C ALA A 325 23.13 5.90 -27.90
N VAL A 326 23.73 4.72 -28.13
CA VAL A 326 24.98 4.28 -27.49
C VAL A 326 26.19 5.01 -28.09
N ASP A 327 26.21 5.19 -29.42
CA ASP A 327 27.29 5.91 -30.13
C ASP A 327 27.30 7.43 -29.85
N MET A 328 26.15 7.99 -29.43
CA MET A 328 26.03 9.38 -28.98
C MET A 328 26.61 9.62 -27.58
N LEU A 329 26.81 8.56 -26.79
CA LEU A 329 27.36 8.64 -25.46
C LEU A 329 28.88 8.51 -25.56
N ASP A 330 29.60 9.60 -25.29
CA ASP A 330 31.03 9.54 -25.03
C ASP A 330 31.25 8.85 -23.68
N LEU A 331 31.24 7.52 -23.69
CA LEU A 331 31.30 6.66 -22.51
C LEU A 331 32.57 6.89 -21.66
N GLU A 332 33.60 7.54 -22.21
CA GLU A 332 34.82 7.88 -21.47
C GLU A 332 34.69 9.19 -20.66
N HIS A 333 33.78 10.09 -21.06
CA HIS A 333 33.67 11.44 -20.48
C HIS A 333 32.33 11.75 -19.83
N ILE A 334 31.30 10.93 -20.09
CA ILE A 334 29.97 11.10 -19.53
C ILE A 334 29.89 10.69 -18.06
N LYS A 335 29.19 11.49 -17.25
CA LYS A 335 28.94 11.24 -15.83
C LYS A 335 27.45 11.09 -15.57
N VAL A 336 27.11 10.34 -14.52
CA VAL A 336 25.72 10.23 -14.06
C VAL A 336 25.18 11.63 -13.74
N GLY A 337 24.06 12.00 -14.35
CA GLY A 337 23.47 13.35 -14.26
C GLY A 337 23.71 14.24 -15.49
N ASP A 338 24.60 13.84 -16.40
CA ASP A 338 24.80 14.56 -17.66
C ASP A 338 23.56 14.45 -18.57
N VAL A 339 23.11 15.58 -19.11
CA VAL A 339 22.01 15.63 -20.06
C VAL A 339 22.57 15.55 -21.48
N VAL A 340 22.25 14.46 -22.18
CA VAL A 340 22.61 14.29 -23.60
C VAL A 340 21.41 14.57 -24.46
N THR A 341 21.55 15.52 -25.39
CA THR A 341 20.49 15.86 -26.35
C THR A 341 20.79 15.18 -27.69
N ALA A 342 19.93 14.25 -28.09
CA ALA A 342 19.99 13.65 -29.40
C ALA A 342 19.66 14.69 -30.48
N LYS A 343 20.42 14.69 -31.59
CA LYS A 343 20.18 15.59 -32.73
C LYS A 343 19.02 15.14 -33.62
N GLU A 344 18.59 13.89 -33.47
CA GLU A 344 17.52 13.23 -34.23
C GLU A 344 16.62 12.45 -33.26
N ASP A 345 15.39 12.16 -33.68
CA ASP A 345 14.43 11.38 -32.88
C ASP A 345 14.96 9.95 -32.63
N LEU A 346 15.05 9.57 -31.35
CA LEU A 346 15.44 8.23 -30.95
C LEU A 346 14.22 7.31 -30.95
N HIS A 347 14.16 6.41 -31.93
CA HIS A 347 13.09 5.41 -32.03
C HIS A 347 13.45 4.14 -31.27
N PHE A 348 12.87 3.96 -30.08
CA PHE A 348 12.97 2.71 -29.34
C PHE A 348 12.13 1.62 -30.01
N ARG A 349 12.67 0.40 -30.08
CA ARG A 349 11.92 -0.76 -30.54
C ARG A 349 11.56 -1.61 -29.34
N MET A 350 10.28 -1.97 -29.21
CA MET A 350 9.90 -3.01 -28.25
C MET A 350 10.55 -4.33 -28.67
N ARG A 351 11.07 -5.08 -27.70
CA ARG A 351 11.76 -6.34 -27.96
C ARG A 351 10.80 -7.34 -28.59
N GLN A 352 11.27 -7.98 -29.66
CA GLN A 352 10.53 -9.02 -30.35
C GLN A 352 11.27 -10.36 -30.26
N LEU A 353 10.52 -11.45 -30.25
CA LEU A 353 11.04 -12.81 -30.38
C LEU A 353 10.40 -13.50 -31.58
N GLU A 354 11.22 -14.19 -32.36
CA GLU A 354 10.77 -15.03 -33.46
C GLU A 354 10.48 -16.45 -32.96
N THR A 355 9.26 -16.94 -33.18
CA THR A 355 8.90 -18.32 -32.90
C THR A 355 9.32 -19.26 -34.04
N LYS A 356 9.38 -20.57 -33.80
CA LYS A 356 9.87 -21.58 -34.78
C LYS A 356 9.14 -21.59 -36.12
N ASP A 357 7.94 -21.03 -36.17
CA ASP A 357 7.11 -20.87 -37.37
C ASP A 357 7.38 -19.56 -38.14
N GLY A 358 8.40 -18.79 -37.72
CA GLY A 358 8.83 -17.54 -38.37
C GLY A 358 7.99 -16.31 -38.01
N ARG A 359 7.04 -16.44 -37.07
CA ARG A 359 6.21 -15.30 -36.62
C ARG A 359 6.95 -14.49 -35.57
N GLN A 360 6.85 -13.16 -35.68
CA GLN A 360 7.37 -12.22 -34.69
C GLN A 360 6.35 -11.95 -33.59
N TRP A 361 6.80 -11.90 -32.34
CA TRP A 361 5.96 -11.63 -31.17
C TRP A 361 6.60 -10.58 -30.29
N LEU A 362 5.78 -9.71 -29.69
CA LEU A 362 6.26 -8.79 -28.66
C LEU A 362 6.45 -9.51 -27.33
N VAL A 363 7.38 -9.04 -26.52
CA VAL A 363 7.62 -9.57 -25.18
C VAL A 363 7.03 -8.62 -24.13
N ALA A 364 6.39 -9.18 -23.10
CA ALA A 364 5.95 -8.43 -21.94
C ALA A 364 6.09 -9.27 -20.66
N PHE A 365 6.31 -8.60 -19.52
CA PHE A 365 6.35 -9.22 -18.20
C PHE A 365 5.25 -8.65 -17.31
N THR A 366 4.60 -9.53 -16.56
CA THR A 366 3.53 -9.18 -15.61
C THR A 366 4.08 -8.58 -14.32
N ASN A 367 5.31 -8.93 -13.93
CA ASN A 367 5.97 -8.43 -12.74
C ASN A 367 7.50 -8.46 -12.90
N GLN A 368 8.20 -7.78 -11.98
CA GLN A 368 9.66 -7.70 -12.03
C GLN A 368 10.35 -9.06 -11.78
N LYS A 369 9.76 -9.97 -11.01
CA LYS A 369 10.35 -11.30 -10.74
C LYS A 369 10.48 -12.09 -12.04
N GLU A 370 9.43 -12.08 -12.87
CA GLU A 370 9.45 -12.72 -14.19
C GLU A 370 10.48 -12.07 -15.12
N MET A 371 10.57 -10.74 -15.13
CA MET A 371 11.58 -10.03 -15.92
C MET A 371 13.02 -10.42 -15.53
N GLN A 372 13.30 -10.48 -14.23
CA GLN A 372 14.64 -10.72 -13.68
C GLN A 372 15.16 -12.14 -13.86
N LYS A 373 14.33 -13.09 -14.33
CA LYS A 373 14.77 -14.46 -14.65
C LYS A 373 15.74 -14.52 -15.84
N GLY A 374 15.75 -13.48 -16.68
CA GLY A 374 16.60 -13.40 -17.86
C GLY A 374 17.59 -12.24 -17.85
N GLU A 375 18.14 -11.95 -19.02
CA GLU A 375 19.12 -10.88 -19.19
C GLU A 375 18.54 -9.49 -18.91
N SER A 376 19.34 -8.64 -18.29
CA SER A 376 18.98 -7.23 -18.04
C SER A 376 18.69 -6.50 -19.36
N SER A 377 17.57 -5.79 -19.41
CA SER A 377 17.11 -5.02 -20.57
C SER A 377 16.56 -3.69 -20.09
N SER A 378 16.70 -2.64 -20.91
CA SER A 378 15.95 -1.40 -20.70
C SER A 378 14.47 -1.70 -20.83
N VAL A 379 13.63 -1.14 -19.96
CA VAL A 379 12.19 -1.41 -19.97
C VAL A 379 11.39 -0.12 -19.91
N ILE A 380 10.17 -0.19 -20.43
CA ILE A 380 9.11 0.80 -20.19
C ILE A 380 7.94 0.07 -19.54
N SER A 381 7.17 0.78 -18.72
CA SER A 381 5.89 0.29 -18.20
C SER A 381 4.76 0.99 -18.94
N ASN A 382 3.72 0.26 -19.31
CA ASN A 382 2.60 0.83 -20.04
C ASN A 382 1.28 0.17 -19.62
N PHE A 383 0.18 0.93 -19.70
CA PHE A 383 -1.15 0.40 -19.42
C PHE A 383 -1.47 -0.76 -20.36
N MET A 384 -1.99 -1.85 -19.79
CA MET A 384 -2.35 -3.07 -20.51
C MET A 384 -3.34 -2.79 -21.64
N ASP A 385 -4.31 -1.91 -21.41
CA ASP A 385 -5.33 -1.57 -22.40
C ASP A 385 -4.69 -0.86 -23.61
N GLN A 386 -3.90 0.18 -23.39
CA GLN A 386 -3.22 0.93 -24.43
C GLN A 386 -2.25 0.04 -25.20
N PHE A 387 -1.46 -0.75 -24.48
CA PHE A 387 -0.50 -1.66 -25.08
C PHE A 387 -1.17 -2.73 -25.94
N LEU A 388 -2.13 -3.48 -25.39
CA LEU A 388 -2.80 -4.56 -26.11
C LEU A 388 -3.62 -4.05 -27.30
N ASN A 389 -4.25 -2.87 -27.20
CA ASN A 389 -4.88 -2.21 -28.35
C ASN A 389 -3.86 -1.91 -29.45
N ALA A 390 -2.69 -1.35 -29.09
CA ALA A 390 -1.64 -1.05 -30.07
C ALA A 390 -1.12 -2.32 -30.78
N VAL A 391 -1.03 -3.46 -30.08
CA VAL A 391 -0.57 -4.73 -30.67
C VAL A 391 -1.44 -5.17 -31.85
N LEU A 392 -2.76 -4.91 -31.81
CA LEU A 392 -3.67 -5.29 -32.89
C LEU A 392 -3.29 -4.64 -34.24
N ASP A 393 -2.75 -3.42 -34.21
CA ASP A 393 -2.35 -2.65 -35.40
C ASP A 393 -0.89 -2.92 -35.84
N MET A 394 -0.08 -3.59 -35.02
CA MET A 394 1.33 -3.87 -35.30
C MET A 394 1.51 -5.13 -36.16
N ASP A 395 2.57 -5.19 -36.98
CA ASP A 395 2.91 -6.37 -37.79
C ASP A 395 3.61 -7.46 -36.94
N VAL A 396 2.88 -8.01 -35.97
CA VAL A 396 3.29 -9.09 -35.06
C VAL A 396 2.15 -10.08 -34.86
N ALA A 397 2.44 -11.29 -34.38
CA ALA A 397 1.43 -12.32 -34.13
C ALA A 397 0.67 -12.13 -32.80
N GLY A 398 1.26 -11.40 -31.84
CA GLY A 398 0.70 -11.16 -30.52
C GLY A 398 1.78 -10.83 -29.50
N VAL A 399 1.50 -11.15 -28.23
CA VAL A 399 2.39 -10.93 -27.09
C VAL A 399 2.76 -12.26 -26.43
N ILE A 400 4.04 -12.42 -26.08
CA ILE A 400 4.52 -13.47 -25.18
C ILE A 400 4.58 -12.86 -23.77
N LEU A 401 3.70 -13.32 -22.90
CA LEU A 401 3.73 -12.98 -21.47
C LEU A 401 4.73 -13.91 -20.77
N ASN A 402 5.65 -13.34 -19.99
CA ASN A 402 6.63 -14.05 -19.15
C ASN A 402 7.44 -15.11 -19.94
N PRO A 403 8.25 -14.69 -20.93
CA PRO A 403 8.88 -15.56 -21.94
C PRO A 403 9.83 -16.66 -21.44
N TRP A 404 10.15 -16.72 -20.15
CA TRP A 404 11.20 -17.60 -19.64
C TRP A 404 10.70 -19.00 -19.27
N ASP A 405 9.98 -19.13 -18.16
CA ASP A 405 9.54 -20.43 -17.66
C ASP A 405 8.15 -20.79 -18.21
N LYS A 406 7.11 -20.27 -17.56
CA LYS A 406 5.71 -20.52 -17.89
C LYS A 406 5.18 -19.37 -18.75
N PHE A 407 5.60 -19.33 -20.00
CA PHE A 407 5.16 -18.29 -20.92
C PHE A 407 3.73 -18.52 -21.40
N PHE A 408 2.99 -17.46 -21.69
CA PHE A 408 1.69 -17.55 -22.35
C PHE A 408 1.70 -16.77 -23.66
N LEU A 409 1.24 -17.43 -24.74
CA LEU A 409 1.09 -16.81 -26.06
C LEU A 409 -0.29 -16.16 -26.15
N LEU A 410 -0.32 -14.85 -26.01
CA LEU A 410 -1.52 -14.05 -26.17
C LEU A 410 -1.58 -13.53 -27.61
N ASP A 411 -2.15 -14.32 -28.52
CA ASP A 411 -2.29 -13.96 -29.93
C ASP A 411 -3.34 -12.85 -30.15
N LYS A 412 -3.37 -12.30 -31.36
CA LYS A 412 -4.32 -11.23 -31.72
C LYS A 412 -5.79 -11.62 -31.57
N GLU A 413 -6.17 -12.89 -31.77
CA GLU A 413 -7.56 -13.32 -31.60
C GLU A 413 -7.97 -13.26 -30.13
N LEU A 414 -7.09 -13.71 -29.23
CA LEU A 414 -7.31 -13.63 -27.79
C LEU A 414 -7.30 -12.18 -27.28
N ILE A 415 -6.40 -11.33 -27.81
CA ILE A 415 -6.37 -9.90 -27.49
C ILE A 415 -7.69 -9.23 -27.89
N GLN A 416 -8.21 -9.52 -29.07
CA GLN A 416 -9.48 -8.97 -29.54
C GLN A 416 -10.64 -9.39 -28.63
N ILE A 417 -10.69 -10.67 -28.21
CA ILE A 417 -11.70 -11.17 -27.27
C ILE A 417 -11.68 -10.37 -25.94
N ILE A 418 -10.49 -10.08 -25.42
CA ILE A 418 -10.33 -9.30 -24.18
C ILE A 418 -10.83 -7.86 -24.36
N ILE A 419 -10.47 -7.19 -25.46
CA ILE A 419 -10.86 -5.80 -25.75
C ILE A 419 -12.36 -5.66 -26.02
N ASP A 420 -12.95 -6.58 -26.78
CA ASP A 420 -14.39 -6.59 -27.07
C ASP A 420 -15.21 -6.78 -25.79
N ALA A 421 -14.72 -7.61 -24.86
CA ALA A 421 -15.33 -7.80 -23.55
C ALA A 421 -15.16 -6.56 -22.64
N ASN A 422 -14.12 -5.75 -22.84
CA ASN A 422 -13.84 -4.54 -22.08
C ASN A 422 -14.60 -3.29 -22.57
N SER A 423 -14.97 -3.30 -23.84
CA SER A 423 -15.79 -2.26 -24.46
C SER A 423 -17.28 -2.35 -24.08
N GLN A 424 -17.65 -3.40 -23.34
CA GLN A 424 -18.94 -3.51 -22.65
C GLN A 424 -18.93 -2.52 -21.47
N PRO A 425 -19.99 -1.71 -21.25
CA PRO A 425 -20.01 -0.74 -20.16
C PRO A 425 -19.76 -1.42 -18.80
N LYS A 426 -18.89 -0.80 -17.97
CA LYS A 426 -18.63 -1.23 -16.58
C LYS A 426 -19.97 -1.51 -15.87
N PRO A 427 -20.14 -2.64 -15.17
CA PRO A 427 -21.36 -2.90 -14.43
C PRO A 427 -21.56 -1.78 -13.40
N GLN A 428 -22.63 -1.02 -13.55
CA GLN A 428 -22.95 0.09 -12.65
C GLN A 428 -23.74 -0.44 -11.45
N ASN A 429 -23.45 0.13 -10.27
CA ASN A 429 -24.27 -0.09 -9.08
C ASN A 429 -25.67 0.48 -9.32
N HIS A 430 -26.68 -0.38 -9.30
CA HIS A 430 -28.07 0.00 -9.57
C HIS A 430 -29.01 -0.62 -8.55
N ILE A 431 -29.97 0.18 -8.08
CA ILE A 431 -31.11 -0.31 -7.31
C ILE A 431 -32.34 -0.34 -8.21
N TYR A 432 -32.97 -1.50 -8.28
CA TYR A 432 -34.26 -1.72 -8.93
C TYR A 432 -35.30 -2.09 -7.87
N PHE A 433 -36.55 -1.75 -8.16
CA PHE A 433 -37.71 -2.19 -7.40
C PHE A 433 -38.54 -3.07 -8.33
N ASP A 434 -38.80 -4.31 -7.94
CA ASP A 434 -39.71 -5.21 -8.65
C ASP A 434 -40.90 -5.55 -7.77
N LYS A 435 -42.09 -5.62 -8.36
CA LYS A 435 -43.29 -6.08 -7.65
C LYS A 435 -43.63 -7.49 -8.10
N GLY A 436 -43.39 -8.46 -7.23
CA GLY A 436 -43.62 -9.85 -7.59
C GLY A 436 -43.07 -10.89 -6.61
N ASP A 437 -43.10 -12.12 -7.10
CA ASP A 437 -42.61 -13.32 -6.42
C ASP A 437 -41.12 -13.48 -6.70
N ILE A 438 -40.29 -13.33 -5.67
CA ILE A 438 -38.83 -13.39 -5.74
C ILE A 438 -38.32 -14.69 -6.39
N THR A 439 -39.08 -15.79 -6.28
CA THR A 439 -38.70 -17.10 -6.85
C THR A 439 -38.73 -17.13 -8.38
N LYS A 440 -39.31 -16.11 -9.03
CA LYS A 440 -39.48 -16.02 -10.49
C LYS A 440 -38.53 -15.04 -11.15
N LEU A 441 -37.77 -14.27 -10.36
CA LEU A 441 -36.83 -13.26 -10.84
C LEU A 441 -35.70 -13.88 -11.64
N ASN A 442 -35.23 -13.14 -12.63
CA ASN A 442 -34.08 -13.50 -13.45
C ASN A 442 -32.88 -12.68 -12.99
N CYS A 443 -32.17 -13.21 -12.00
CA CYS A 443 -30.95 -12.66 -11.43
C CYS A 443 -30.09 -13.82 -10.94
N GLU A 444 -28.79 -13.60 -10.76
CA GLU A 444 -27.83 -14.65 -10.38
C GLU A 444 -28.06 -15.15 -8.96
N CYS A 445 -28.52 -14.28 -8.04
CA CYS A 445 -28.78 -14.63 -6.66
C CYS A 445 -30.10 -14.07 -6.14
N ILE A 446 -30.79 -14.84 -5.29
CA ILE A 446 -31.88 -14.32 -4.47
C ILE A 446 -31.55 -14.46 -2.99
N VAL A 447 -32.11 -13.58 -2.17
CA VAL A 447 -31.95 -13.64 -0.71
C VAL A 447 -33.20 -14.24 -0.08
N ASN A 448 -32.97 -15.24 0.78
CA ASN A 448 -33.99 -15.84 1.61
C ASN A 448 -33.95 -15.22 3.02
N ALA A 449 -35.04 -14.56 3.41
CA ALA A 449 -35.25 -14.15 4.81
C ALA A 449 -35.66 -15.35 5.65
N ALA A 450 -34.64 -16.06 6.16
CA ALA A 450 -34.78 -17.34 6.84
C ALA A 450 -34.90 -17.19 8.36
N ASN A 451 -35.33 -18.28 9.00
CA ASN A 451 -35.19 -18.44 10.45
C ASN A 451 -33.83 -19.08 10.80
N LYS A 452 -33.44 -19.08 12.09
CA LYS A 452 -32.14 -19.60 12.56
C LYS A 452 -31.80 -21.02 12.12
N SER A 453 -32.81 -21.86 11.83
CA SER A 453 -32.55 -23.23 11.38
C SER A 453 -32.12 -23.31 9.92
N ILE A 454 -32.51 -22.34 9.08
CA ILE A 454 -32.39 -22.34 7.60
C ILE A 454 -32.96 -23.61 6.92
N LEU A 455 -33.76 -24.41 7.63
CA LEU A 455 -34.37 -25.66 7.14
C LEU A 455 -35.77 -25.44 6.55
N GLY A 456 -36.07 -24.22 6.11
CA GLY A 456 -37.38 -23.80 5.64
C GLY A 456 -38.35 -23.34 6.73
N GLY A 457 -39.54 -22.93 6.30
CA GLY A 457 -40.50 -22.20 7.13
C GLY A 457 -41.72 -21.71 6.35
N GLY A 458 -42.27 -20.58 6.78
CA GLY A 458 -43.40 -19.90 6.14
C GLY A 458 -42.97 -18.72 5.26
N GLY A 459 -43.94 -17.98 4.70
CA GLY A 459 -43.66 -16.76 3.94
C GLY A 459 -42.72 -16.98 2.74
N VAL A 460 -41.77 -16.06 2.56
CA VAL A 460 -40.78 -16.10 1.47
C VAL A 460 -39.86 -17.31 1.57
N ASP A 461 -39.45 -17.70 2.77
CA ASP A 461 -38.61 -18.87 3.02
C ASP A 461 -39.29 -20.17 2.57
N GLY A 462 -40.55 -20.35 2.94
CA GLY A 462 -41.35 -21.46 2.45
C GLY A 462 -41.55 -21.44 0.93
N ALA A 463 -41.69 -20.26 0.32
CA ALA A 463 -41.84 -20.14 -1.14
C ALA A 463 -40.54 -20.54 -1.87
N ILE A 464 -39.39 -20.06 -1.39
CA ILE A 464 -38.07 -20.40 -1.93
C ILE A 464 -37.81 -21.89 -1.80
N HIS A 465 -38.04 -22.51 -0.63
CA HIS A 465 -37.85 -23.96 -0.46
C HIS A 465 -38.75 -24.81 -1.36
N ARG A 466 -40.01 -24.39 -1.57
CA ARG A 466 -40.91 -25.11 -2.50
C ARG A 466 -40.45 -24.97 -3.95
N ALA A 467 -39.97 -23.80 -4.34
CA ALA A 467 -39.55 -23.51 -5.72
C ALA A 467 -38.18 -24.13 -6.05
N ALA A 468 -37.22 -24.10 -5.12
CA ALA A 468 -35.87 -24.64 -5.31
C ALA A 468 -35.85 -26.17 -5.32
N GLY A 469 -36.76 -26.84 -4.62
CA GLY A 469 -36.80 -28.31 -4.51
C GLY A 469 -36.26 -28.85 -3.19
N LYS A 470 -36.28 -30.18 -3.06
CA LYS A 470 -35.88 -30.88 -1.81
C LYS A 470 -34.37 -30.81 -1.57
N GLU A 471 -33.60 -30.62 -2.63
CA GLU A 471 -32.15 -30.56 -2.66
C GLU A 471 -31.64 -29.39 -1.82
N LEU A 472 -32.36 -28.26 -1.83
CA LEU A 472 -32.04 -27.11 -0.97
C LEU A 472 -32.07 -27.47 0.51
N LEU A 473 -33.07 -28.24 0.95
CA LEU A 473 -33.17 -28.67 2.34
C LEU A 473 -32.01 -29.59 2.73
N GLU A 474 -31.52 -30.41 1.80
CA GLU A 474 -30.38 -31.30 2.03
C GLU A 474 -29.08 -30.50 2.21
N GLU A 475 -28.83 -29.49 1.37
CA GLU A 475 -27.67 -28.61 1.52
C GLU A 475 -27.76 -27.75 2.79
N CYS A 476 -28.92 -27.15 3.10
CA CYS A 476 -29.09 -26.37 4.33
C CYS A 476 -28.79 -27.16 5.61
N ARG A 477 -29.02 -28.49 5.63
CA ARG A 477 -28.66 -29.34 6.79
C ARG A 477 -27.15 -29.37 7.05
N SER A 478 -26.33 -29.25 6.00
CA SER A 478 -24.87 -29.22 6.12
C SER A 478 -24.33 -27.90 6.68
N LEU A 479 -25.13 -26.83 6.62
CA LEU A 479 -24.73 -25.49 7.02
C LEU A 479 -24.90 -25.21 8.53
N HIS A 480 -25.54 -26.10 9.28
CA HIS A 480 -25.70 -26.03 10.75
C HIS A 480 -26.37 -24.75 11.29
N GLY A 481 -27.40 -24.24 10.61
CA GLY A 481 -28.15 -23.06 11.05
C GLY A 481 -27.44 -21.74 10.72
N CYS A 482 -28.00 -20.61 11.15
CA CYS A 482 -27.43 -19.27 10.93
C CYS A 482 -27.81 -18.33 12.09
N HIS A 483 -26.87 -17.49 12.55
CA HIS A 483 -27.17 -16.51 13.60
C HIS A 483 -27.87 -15.27 13.03
N ILE A 484 -28.48 -14.47 13.92
CA ILE A 484 -29.16 -13.22 13.53
C ILE A 484 -28.12 -12.26 12.95
N GLY A 485 -28.44 -11.62 11.84
CA GLY A 485 -27.54 -10.71 11.12
C GLY A 485 -26.49 -11.41 10.24
N GLU A 486 -26.32 -12.72 10.36
CA GLU A 486 -25.41 -13.51 9.51
C GLU A 486 -26.11 -14.02 8.24
N ALA A 487 -25.30 -14.38 7.24
CA ALA A 487 -25.75 -14.93 5.97
C ALA A 487 -24.94 -16.17 5.57
N LYS A 488 -25.58 -17.13 4.87
CA LYS A 488 -24.95 -18.33 4.29
C LYS A 488 -25.47 -18.59 2.89
N ILE A 489 -24.67 -19.20 2.03
CA ILE A 489 -25.00 -19.39 0.60
C ILE A 489 -25.21 -20.87 0.27
N THR A 490 -26.13 -21.14 -0.65
CA THR A 490 -26.44 -22.44 -1.25
C THR A 490 -26.67 -22.28 -2.76
N LYS A 491 -26.82 -23.38 -3.49
CA LYS A 491 -27.24 -23.35 -4.89
C LYS A 491 -28.72 -23.03 -5.04
N GLY A 492 -29.11 -22.47 -6.18
CA GLY A 492 -30.51 -22.13 -6.48
C GLY A 492 -31.39 -23.30 -6.97
N TYR A 493 -30.77 -24.42 -7.37
CA TYR A 493 -31.46 -25.65 -7.79
C TYR A 493 -32.50 -25.42 -8.90
N HIS A 494 -33.79 -25.63 -8.63
CA HIS A 494 -34.86 -25.46 -9.62
C HIS A 494 -35.29 -24.00 -9.82
N LEU A 495 -34.70 -23.04 -9.09
CA LEU A 495 -34.90 -21.63 -9.33
C LEU A 495 -34.21 -21.18 -10.63
N LYS A 496 -34.61 -20.00 -11.12
CA LYS A 496 -33.87 -19.31 -12.19
C LYS A 496 -32.55 -18.72 -11.73
N ALA A 497 -32.46 -18.37 -10.44
CA ALA A 497 -31.22 -17.88 -9.85
C ALA A 497 -30.27 -19.04 -9.59
N ASP A 498 -28.98 -18.80 -9.82
CA ASP A 498 -27.92 -19.78 -9.64
C ASP A 498 -27.62 -20.01 -8.14
N TYR A 499 -27.86 -19.01 -7.31
CA TYR A 499 -27.56 -19.01 -5.88
C TYR A 499 -28.70 -18.52 -5.00
N ILE A 500 -28.73 -19.00 -3.75
CA ILE A 500 -29.59 -18.49 -2.69
C ILE A 500 -28.70 -18.09 -1.50
N ILE A 501 -28.85 -16.86 -1.03
CA ILE A 501 -28.24 -16.42 0.24
C ILE A 501 -29.30 -16.42 1.32
N HIS A 502 -29.12 -17.22 2.35
CA HIS A 502 -29.98 -17.34 3.53
C HIS A 502 -29.47 -16.41 4.62
N THR A 503 -30.27 -15.42 4.99
CA THR A 503 -29.94 -14.49 6.08
C THR A 503 -31.03 -14.50 7.15
N VAL A 504 -30.65 -14.32 8.41
CA VAL A 504 -31.60 -14.35 9.53
C VAL A 504 -31.79 -12.95 10.09
N GLY A 505 -32.94 -12.35 9.77
CA GLY A 505 -33.32 -11.04 10.30
C GLY A 505 -33.71 -11.06 11.79
N PRO A 506 -33.68 -9.91 12.47
CA PRO A 506 -34.13 -9.79 13.85
C PRO A 506 -35.66 -9.89 13.95
N VAL A 507 -36.16 -10.41 15.08
CA VAL A 507 -37.56 -10.28 15.49
C VAL A 507 -37.72 -8.90 16.11
N TYR A 508 -38.62 -8.07 15.57
CA TYR A 508 -38.70 -6.67 15.97
C TYR A 508 -39.12 -6.50 17.43
N SER A 509 -38.32 -5.73 18.17
CA SER A 509 -38.51 -5.41 19.58
C SER A 509 -38.45 -3.90 19.86
N GLY A 510 -38.16 -3.08 18.84
CA GLY A 510 -37.97 -1.63 18.96
C GLY A 510 -36.63 -1.23 19.57
N LYS A 511 -35.68 -2.16 19.70
CA LYS A 511 -34.35 -1.88 20.26
C LYS A 511 -33.37 -1.50 19.15
N LYS A 512 -32.37 -0.69 19.50
CA LYS A 512 -31.28 -0.32 18.58
C LYS A 512 -30.54 -1.53 17.97
N GLN A 513 -30.50 -2.66 18.67
CA GLN A 513 -29.89 -3.88 18.14
C GLN A 513 -30.62 -4.40 16.90
N ASP A 514 -31.95 -4.22 16.82
CA ASP A 514 -32.74 -4.68 15.68
C ASP A 514 -32.32 -3.95 14.39
N GLU A 515 -31.97 -2.67 14.48
CA GLU A 515 -31.46 -1.88 13.36
C GLU A 515 -30.10 -2.41 12.87
N ILE A 516 -29.18 -2.67 13.80
CA ILE A 516 -27.83 -3.18 13.50
C ILE A 516 -27.92 -4.57 12.85
N ASP A 517 -28.74 -5.45 13.42
CA ASP A 517 -28.92 -6.81 12.92
C ASP A 517 -29.57 -6.84 11.54
N LEU A 518 -30.55 -5.96 11.28
CA LEU A 518 -31.17 -5.82 9.97
C LEU A 518 -30.17 -5.29 8.93
N ALA A 519 -29.38 -4.25 9.26
CA ALA A 519 -28.34 -3.73 8.38
C ALA A 519 -27.30 -4.80 8.03
N ASN A 520 -26.89 -5.59 9.01
CA ASN A 520 -25.94 -6.70 8.83
C ASN A 520 -26.48 -7.77 7.87
N CYS A 521 -27.78 -8.05 7.84
CA CYS A 521 -28.36 -8.99 6.88
C CYS A 521 -28.08 -8.56 5.43
N TYR A 522 -28.28 -7.28 5.11
CA TYR A 522 -28.01 -6.76 3.76
C TYR A 522 -26.50 -6.75 3.47
N ARG A 523 -25.69 -6.20 4.38
CA ARG A 523 -24.23 -6.11 4.21
C ARG A 523 -23.59 -7.48 4.03
N ASN A 524 -23.86 -8.43 4.92
CA ASN A 524 -23.26 -9.77 4.86
C ASN A 524 -23.74 -10.57 3.63
N SER A 525 -24.96 -10.33 3.16
CA SER A 525 -25.43 -10.93 1.91
C SER A 525 -24.68 -10.37 0.69
N LEU A 526 -24.43 -9.06 0.66
CA LEU A 526 -23.67 -8.43 -0.42
C LEU A 526 -22.19 -8.84 -0.41
N GLU A 527 -21.56 -8.92 0.77
CA GLU A 527 -20.19 -9.44 0.91
C GLU A 527 -20.08 -10.88 0.41
N LEU A 528 -21.05 -11.73 0.75
CA LEU A 528 -21.06 -13.11 0.32
C LEU A 528 -21.30 -13.23 -1.19
N ALA A 529 -22.14 -12.37 -1.77
CA ALA A 529 -22.34 -12.28 -3.21
C ALA A 529 -21.05 -11.86 -3.93
N LYS A 530 -20.36 -10.83 -3.42
CA LYS A 530 -19.06 -10.37 -3.93
C LYS A 530 -18.01 -11.49 -3.88
N ALA A 531 -17.93 -12.21 -2.76
CA ALA A 531 -16.99 -13.32 -2.60
C ALA A 531 -17.23 -14.49 -3.59
N HIS A 532 -18.42 -14.56 -4.19
CA HIS A 532 -18.79 -15.60 -5.18
C HIS A 532 -18.89 -15.06 -6.61
N GLY A 533 -18.48 -13.82 -6.89
CA GLY A 533 -18.52 -13.24 -8.24
C GLY A 533 -19.93 -12.98 -8.77
N ILE A 534 -20.91 -12.80 -7.88
CA ILE A 534 -22.31 -12.54 -8.23
C ILE A 534 -22.50 -11.03 -8.42
N HIS A 535 -23.13 -10.60 -9.51
CA HIS A 535 -23.34 -9.20 -9.88
C HIS A 535 -24.80 -8.76 -9.89
N SER A 536 -25.75 -9.68 -9.67
CA SER A 536 -27.18 -9.39 -9.55
C SER A 536 -27.84 -10.16 -8.41
N ILE A 537 -28.43 -9.42 -7.47
CA ILE A 537 -29.00 -9.97 -6.24
C ILE A 537 -30.37 -9.37 -5.93
N ALA A 538 -31.34 -10.23 -5.62
CA ALA A 538 -32.68 -9.80 -5.20
C ALA A 538 -32.91 -9.98 -3.70
N PHE A 539 -33.36 -8.94 -3.02
CA PHE A 539 -33.76 -8.95 -1.61
C PHE A 539 -35.27 -8.89 -1.44
N PRO A 540 -35.88 -9.70 -0.55
CA PRO A 540 -37.21 -9.42 -0.04
C PRO A 540 -37.14 -8.30 1.01
N ALA A 541 -38.29 -7.80 1.48
CA ALA A 541 -38.35 -6.97 2.67
C ALA A 541 -38.07 -7.82 3.93
N ILE A 542 -36.81 -7.86 4.37
CA ILE A 542 -36.35 -8.70 5.48
C ILE A 542 -37.02 -8.26 6.79
N SER A 543 -37.48 -9.24 7.58
CA SER A 543 -38.13 -9.07 8.88
C SER A 543 -39.50 -8.36 8.92
N THR A 544 -40.03 -7.86 7.80
CA THR A 544 -41.28 -7.06 7.80
C THR A 544 -42.57 -7.90 7.78
N GLY A 545 -42.44 -9.22 7.60
CA GLY A 545 -43.56 -10.17 7.68
C GLY A 545 -43.78 -10.67 9.11
N VAL A 546 -43.58 -11.97 9.33
CA VAL A 546 -43.82 -12.64 10.63
C VAL A 546 -43.00 -12.04 11.78
N TYR A 547 -41.83 -11.45 11.48
CA TYR A 547 -40.96 -10.83 12.48
C TYR A 547 -41.36 -9.39 12.84
N GLY A 548 -42.37 -8.82 12.17
CA GLY A 548 -43.07 -7.61 12.61
C GLY A 548 -42.28 -6.31 12.53
N TYR A 549 -41.17 -6.25 11.79
CA TYR A 549 -40.41 -5.02 11.61
C TYR A 549 -41.24 -4.01 10.79
N PRO A 550 -41.52 -2.80 11.32
CA PRO A 550 -42.29 -1.79 10.57
C PRO A 550 -41.60 -1.43 9.26
N LEU A 551 -42.36 -1.37 8.16
CA LEU A 551 -41.81 -1.06 6.84
C LEU A 551 -41.18 0.33 6.80
N GLU A 552 -41.78 1.31 7.49
CA GLU A 552 -41.31 2.69 7.60
C GLU A 552 -39.91 2.79 8.24
N GLU A 553 -39.58 1.86 9.14
CA GLU A 553 -38.28 1.79 9.82
C GLU A 553 -37.29 0.89 9.06
N ALA A 554 -37.76 -0.23 8.49
CA ALA A 554 -36.92 -1.20 7.80
C ALA A 554 -36.39 -0.70 6.44
N ILE A 555 -37.19 0.04 5.68
CA ILE A 555 -36.83 0.51 4.34
C ILE A 555 -35.61 1.45 4.36
N PRO A 556 -35.54 2.48 5.23
CA PRO A 556 -34.35 3.30 5.36
C PRO A 556 -33.09 2.47 5.64
N ILE A 557 -33.17 1.53 6.57
CA ILE A 557 -32.04 0.66 6.95
C ILE A 557 -31.57 -0.17 5.76
N ALA A 558 -32.52 -0.78 5.03
CA ALA A 558 -32.23 -1.59 3.86
C ALA A 558 -31.51 -0.77 2.77
N ILE A 559 -32.03 0.42 2.45
CA ILE A 559 -31.46 1.29 1.41
C ILE A 559 -30.09 1.80 1.82
N TYR A 560 -29.94 2.31 3.06
CA TYR A 560 -28.65 2.82 3.53
C TYR A 560 -27.59 1.73 3.62
N ALA A 561 -27.94 0.52 4.05
CA ALA A 561 -27.00 -0.60 4.08
C ALA A 561 -26.47 -0.93 2.68
N VAL A 562 -27.35 -0.97 1.67
CA VAL A 562 -26.97 -1.23 0.28
C VAL A 562 -26.16 -0.07 -0.32
N THR A 563 -26.57 1.19 -0.11
CA THR A 563 -25.84 2.33 -0.69
C THR A 563 -24.49 2.56 -0.02
N ASN A 564 -24.37 2.32 1.29
CA ASN A 564 -23.07 2.35 1.97
C ASN A 564 -22.16 1.25 1.42
N TRP A 565 -22.69 0.05 1.21
CA TRP A 565 -21.93 -1.04 0.61
C TRP A 565 -21.49 -0.69 -0.83
N PHE A 566 -22.36 -0.06 -1.64
CA PHE A 566 -21.98 0.45 -2.96
C PHE A 566 -20.83 1.46 -2.91
N ASN A 567 -20.82 2.37 -1.93
CA ASN A 567 -19.75 3.35 -1.78
C ASN A 567 -18.43 2.69 -1.38
N GLU A 568 -18.49 1.67 -0.50
CA GLU A 568 -17.32 0.88 -0.09
C GLU A 568 -16.81 -0.05 -1.20
N ASN A 569 -17.62 -0.33 -2.23
CA ASN A 569 -17.36 -1.30 -3.30
C ASN A 569 -17.73 -0.74 -4.69
N ALA A 570 -17.33 0.50 -4.97
CA ALA A 570 -17.75 1.24 -6.17
C ALA A 570 -17.27 0.63 -7.50
N ASP A 571 -16.21 -0.19 -7.44
CA ASP A 571 -15.53 -0.85 -8.54
C ASP A 571 -16.13 -2.22 -8.93
N TYR A 572 -16.95 -2.81 -8.07
CA TYR A 572 -17.46 -4.18 -8.27
C TYR A 572 -18.65 -4.28 -9.24
N GLY A 573 -19.56 -3.31 -9.19
CA GLY A 573 -20.78 -3.29 -10.00
C GLY A 573 -21.81 -4.35 -9.58
N MET A 574 -22.85 -3.91 -8.87
CA MET A 574 -23.92 -4.76 -8.35
C MET A 574 -25.31 -4.21 -8.70
N ALA A 575 -26.13 -5.05 -9.33
CA ALA A 575 -27.56 -4.80 -9.51
C ALA A 575 -28.33 -5.37 -8.32
N VAL A 576 -28.87 -4.51 -7.47
CA VAL A 576 -29.71 -4.88 -6.33
C VAL A 576 -31.18 -4.70 -6.69
N ILE A 577 -31.98 -5.76 -6.54
CA ILE A 577 -33.42 -5.75 -6.80
C ILE A 577 -34.15 -5.89 -5.46
N TYR A 578 -34.94 -4.92 -5.05
CA TYR A 578 -35.89 -5.10 -3.95
C TYR A 578 -37.19 -5.72 -4.49
N SER A 579 -37.37 -7.01 -4.22
CA SER A 579 -38.56 -7.78 -4.57
C SER A 579 -39.68 -7.51 -3.56
N CYS A 580 -40.61 -6.66 -3.95
CA CYS A 580 -41.75 -6.25 -3.16
C CYS A 580 -42.93 -7.19 -3.45
N PHE A 581 -43.39 -7.93 -2.44
CA PHE A 581 -44.47 -8.91 -2.62
C PHE A 581 -45.83 -8.27 -2.95
N ASP A 582 -46.09 -7.08 -2.40
CA ASP A 582 -47.33 -6.32 -2.61
C ASP A 582 -47.08 -4.87 -3.05
N GLN A 583 -48.15 -4.21 -3.47
CA GLN A 583 -48.11 -2.83 -3.97
C GLN A 583 -47.69 -1.84 -2.88
N ASN A 584 -48.16 -2.03 -1.63
CA ASN A 584 -47.85 -1.12 -0.54
C ASN A 584 -46.34 -1.07 -0.26
N THR A 585 -45.69 -2.23 -0.18
CA THR A 585 -44.24 -2.35 0.02
C THR A 585 -43.47 -1.66 -1.11
N TYR A 586 -43.91 -1.88 -2.36
CA TYR A 586 -43.31 -1.26 -3.54
C TYR A 586 -43.42 0.27 -3.50
N ASP A 587 -44.62 0.80 -3.22
CA ASP A 587 -44.87 2.23 -3.15
C ASP A 587 -44.05 2.92 -2.06
N MET A 588 -43.89 2.27 -0.90
CA MET A 588 -43.09 2.80 0.21
C MET A 588 -41.59 2.88 -0.14
N TYR A 589 -41.04 1.87 -0.80
CA TYR A 589 -39.66 1.90 -1.28
C TYR A 589 -39.45 3.03 -2.31
N GLN A 590 -40.36 3.17 -3.27
CA GLN A 590 -40.29 4.24 -4.26
C GLN A 590 -40.38 5.63 -3.60
N ALA A 591 -41.33 5.82 -2.69
CA ALA A 591 -41.52 7.09 -1.99
C ALA A 591 -40.28 7.49 -1.19
N PHE A 592 -39.63 6.54 -0.52
CA PHE A 592 -38.40 6.80 0.23
C PHE A 592 -37.23 7.24 -0.68
N VAL A 593 -37.03 6.57 -1.81
CA VAL A 593 -35.98 6.95 -2.78
C VAL A 593 -36.27 8.31 -3.42
N GLU A 594 -37.53 8.63 -3.73
CA GLU A 594 -37.90 9.96 -4.20
C GLU A 594 -37.58 11.05 -3.18
N LEU A 595 -37.82 10.77 -1.89
CA LEU A 595 -37.49 11.70 -0.80
C LEU A 595 -35.98 11.95 -0.71
N LEU A 596 -35.16 10.90 -0.81
CA LEU A 596 -33.68 11.04 -0.85
C LEU A 596 -33.21 11.90 -2.04
N LYS A 597 -33.80 11.71 -3.22
CA LYS A 597 -33.47 12.52 -4.42
C LYS A 597 -33.83 14.00 -4.26
N ARG A 598 -34.89 14.32 -3.52
CA ARG A 598 -35.31 15.71 -3.27
C ARG A 598 -34.49 16.41 -2.19
N GLY A 599 -33.91 15.65 -1.25
CA GLY A 599 -33.04 16.19 -0.19
C GLY A 599 -31.57 16.42 -0.60
N ALA A 600 -31.16 15.94 -1.76
CA ALA A 600 -29.80 16.08 -2.30
C ALA A 600 -29.64 17.24 -3.30
N ASN A 601 -30.71 17.99 -3.60
CA ASN A 601 -30.74 19.15 -4.51
C ASN A 601 -30.79 20.48 -3.77
#